data_AF-A0A1V5QIP0-F1
#
_entry.id   AF-A0A1V5QIP0-F1
#
_cell.length_a   1.000
_cell.length_b   1.000
_cell.length_c   1.000
_cell.angle_alpha   90.00
_cell.angle_beta   90.00
_cell.angle_gamma   90.00
#
_symmetry.space_group_name_H-M   'P 1'
#
loop_
_entity.id
_entity.type
_entity.pdbx_description
1 polymer ?
#
loop_
_entity_poly.entity_id
_entity_poly.type
_entity_poly.pdbx_seq_one_letter_code
_entity_poly.pdbx_strand_id
1 'polypeptide(L)'
;MDPQWVIAIGTSVAAVAAGVGVAIAWRQLSKLNKSIRTASLANILQLEAEMNARKARVNEIACDIRRAGLEETPNVELIEILDDEMGGLIENWLNASDRLAYCILHKYWIERDWRAEYRPYMQDLVDSYPDKFGPNTRYTNILDLHSKWVRE
;
A
#
# COMPACT_ATOMS: atom_id res chain seq x y z
N MET A 1 -14.77 -65.53 -5.73
CA MET A 1 -14.12 -64.27 -5.30
C MET A 1 -15.23 -63.33 -4.90
N ASP A 2 -15.45 -63.15 -3.60
CA ASP A 2 -16.61 -62.42 -3.10
C ASP A 2 -16.57 -60.92 -3.49
N PRO A 3 -17.66 -60.33 -3.97
CA PRO A 3 -17.68 -58.92 -4.40
C PRO A 3 -17.15 -57.92 -3.35
N GLN A 4 -17.21 -58.28 -2.07
CA GLN A 4 -16.80 -57.45 -0.94
C GLN A 4 -15.28 -57.20 -0.85
N TRP A 5 -14.42 -58.15 -1.25
CA TRP A 5 -12.96 -57.95 -1.16
C TRP A 5 -12.44 -56.99 -2.24
N VAL A 6 -13.05 -57.02 -3.43
CA VAL A 6 -12.73 -56.09 -4.54
C VAL A 6 -13.11 -54.67 -4.17
N ILE A 7 -14.28 -54.49 -3.55
CA ILE A 7 -14.74 -53.18 -3.06
C ILE A 7 -13.83 -52.67 -1.94
N ALA A 8 -13.45 -53.52 -0.97
CA ALA A 8 -12.59 -53.14 0.14
C ALA A 8 -11.18 -52.69 -0.31
N ILE A 9 -10.58 -53.36 -1.29
CA ILE A 9 -9.29 -52.95 -1.86
C ILE A 9 -9.44 -51.65 -2.66
N GLY A 10 -10.50 -51.53 -3.46
CA GLY A 10 -10.80 -50.30 -4.20
C GLY A 10 -10.96 -49.07 -3.30
N THR A 11 -11.70 -49.21 -2.19
CA THR A 11 -11.88 -48.12 -1.21
C THR A 11 -10.59 -47.79 -0.47
N SER A 12 -9.74 -48.77 -0.19
CA SER A 12 -8.46 -48.57 0.48
C SER A 12 -7.48 -47.78 -0.39
N VAL A 13 -7.38 -48.14 -1.67
CA VAL A 13 -6.54 -47.43 -2.65
C VAL A 13 -7.05 -46.01 -2.89
N ALA A 14 -8.37 -45.83 -2.98
CA ALA A 14 -8.98 -44.50 -3.12
C ALA A 14 -8.72 -43.62 -1.89
N ALA A 15 -8.79 -44.17 -0.67
CA ALA A 15 -8.52 -43.43 0.56
C ALA A 15 -7.04 -42.99 0.66
N VAL A 16 -6.09 -43.85 0.27
CA VAL A 16 -4.66 -43.50 0.21
C VAL A 16 -4.42 -42.42 -0.85
N ALA A 17 -4.99 -42.57 -2.05
CA ALA A 17 -4.88 -41.57 -3.10
C ALA A 17 -5.47 -40.21 -2.69
N ALA A 18 -6.62 -40.21 -2.02
CA ALA A 18 -7.24 -39.01 -1.47
C ALA A 18 -6.36 -38.37 -0.37
N GLY A 19 -5.79 -39.17 0.53
CA GLY A 19 -4.88 -38.69 1.58
C GLY A 19 -3.61 -38.04 1.01
N VAL A 20 -3.01 -38.66 -0.01
CA VAL A 20 -1.86 -38.08 -0.74
C VAL A 20 -2.26 -36.79 -1.46
N GLY A 21 -3.44 -36.76 -2.09
CA GLY A 21 -3.98 -35.56 -2.74
C GLY A 21 -4.14 -34.39 -1.78
N VAL A 22 -4.73 -34.63 -0.59
CA VAL A 22 -4.87 -33.61 0.46
C VAL A 22 -3.51 -33.11 0.95
N ALA A 23 -2.54 -34.02 1.15
CA ALA A 23 -1.19 -33.63 1.58
C ALA A 23 -0.46 -32.78 0.53
N ILE A 24 -0.61 -33.08 -0.76
CA ILE A 24 -0.07 -32.28 -1.86
C ILE A 24 -0.75 -30.91 -1.92
N ALA A 25 -2.08 -30.87 -1.81
CA ALA A 25 -2.84 -29.63 -1.79
C ALA A 25 -2.44 -28.72 -0.61
N TRP A 26 -2.24 -29.28 0.58
CA TRP A 26 -1.73 -28.56 1.75
C TRP A 26 -0.33 -27.97 1.51
N ARG A 27 0.58 -28.73 0.90
CA ARG A 27 1.91 -28.23 0.53
C ARG A 27 1.83 -27.12 -0.51
N GLN A 28 0.94 -27.22 -1.49
CA GLN A 28 0.74 -26.18 -2.50
C GLN A 28 0.15 -24.90 -1.87
N LEU A 29 -0.87 -25.02 -1.03
CA LEU A 29 -1.45 -23.90 -0.28
C LEU A 29 -0.42 -23.18 0.60
N SER A 30 0.44 -23.95 1.29
CA SER A 30 1.52 -23.38 2.10
C SER A 30 2.54 -22.61 1.25
N LYS A 31 2.93 -23.14 0.08
CA LYS A 31 3.82 -22.46 -0.87
C LYS A 31 3.18 -21.20 -1.46
N LEU A 32 1.91 -21.27 -1.84
CA LEU A 32 1.14 -20.12 -2.36
C LEU A 32 1.05 -19.02 -1.31
N ASN A 33 0.75 -19.35 -0.06
CA ASN A 33 0.68 -18.36 1.01
C ASN A 33 2.02 -17.64 1.22
N LYS A 34 3.14 -18.38 1.20
CA LYS A 34 4.48 -17.77 1.25
C LYS A 34 4.74 -16.86 0.04
N SER A 35 4.41 -17.32 -1.16
CA SER A 35 4.59 -16.54 -2.39
C SER A 35 3.74 -15.27 -2.41
N ILE A 36 2.48 -15.34 -1.95
CA ILE A 36 1.59 -14.17 -1.83
C ILE A 36 2.16 -13.16 -0.85
N ARG A 37 2.69 -13.60 0.31
CA ARG A 37 3.34 -12.71 1.28
C ARG A 37 4.58 -12.03 0.72
N THR A 38 5.43 -12.77 0.01
CA THR A 38 6.63 -12.19 -0.63
C THR A 38 6.25 -11.19 -1.73
N ALA A 39 5.27 -11.51 -2.57
CA ALA A 39 4.78 -10.59 -3.60
C ALA A 39 4.14 -9.33 -2.98
N SER A 40 3.36 -9.50 -1.92
CA SER A 40 2.79 -8.39 -1.15
C SER A 40 3.87 -7.48 -0.59
N LEU A 41 4.92 -8.03 0.01
CA LEU A 41 6.03 -7.24 0.54
C LEU A 41 6.77 -6.46 -0.56
N ALA A 42 7.05 -7.11 -1.69
CA ALA A 42 7.68 -6.46 -2.83
C ALA A 42 6.84 -5.29 -3.36
N ASN A 43 5.52 -5.47 -3.46
CA ASN A 43 4.61 -4.41 -3.89
C ASN A 43 4.59 -3.22 -2.91
N ILE A 44 4.63 -3.48 -1.60
CA ILE A 44 4.67 -2.41 -0.58
C ILE A 44 5.98 -1.63 -0.71
N LEU A 45 7.12 -2.33 -0.74
CA LEU A 45 8.43 -1.69 -0.84
C LEU A 45 8.57 -0.87 -2.12
N GLN A 46 8.02 -1.36 -3.23
CA GLN A 46 7.99 -0.60 -4.48
C GLN A 46 7.13 0.66 -4.34
N LEU A 47 5.94 0.54 -3.75
CA LEU A 47 5.03 1.66 -3.59
C LEU A 47 5.61 2.71 -2.63
N GLU A 48 6.26 2.26 -1.55
CA GLU A 48 6.98 3.12 -0.62
C GLU A 48 8.17 3.82 -1.27
N ALA A 49 8.97 3.10 -2.06
CA ALA A 49 10.07 3.70 -2.82
C ALA A 49 9.56 4.79 -3.78
N GLU A 50 8.45 4.54 -4.47
CA GLU A 50 7.82 5.56 -5.32
C GLU A 50 7.30 6.76 -4.53
N MET A 51 6.65 6.53 -3.38
CA MET A 51 6.18 7.61 -2.50
C MET A 51 7.33 8.45 -1.97
N ASN A 52 8.41 7.81 -1.52
CA ASN A 52 9.61 8.47 -1.03
C ASN A 52 10.30 9.27 -2.13
N ALA A 53 10.37 8.74 -3.35
CA ALA A 53 10.89 9.48 -4.50
C ALA A 53 10.04 10.74 -4.81
N ARG A 54 8.71 10.62 -4.77
CA ARG A 54 7.80 11.77 -4.97
C ARG A 54 7.94 12.80 -3.84
N LYS A 55 8.02 12.37 -2.58
CA LYS A 55 8.26 13.24 -1.43
C LYS A 55 9.60 13.97 -1.53
N ALA A 56 10.65 13.28 -1.98
CA ALA A 56 11.96 13.88 -2.20
C ALA A 56 11.90 15.01 -3.23
N ARG A 57 11.16 14.82 -4.33
CA ARG A 57 10.94 15.86 -5.35
C ARG A 57 10.16 17.06 -4.81
N VAL A 58 9.12 16.84 -4.01
CA VAL A 58 8.40 17.94 -3.33
C VAL A 58 9.36 18.75 -2.45
N ASN A 59 10.21 18.07 -1.68
CA ASN A 59 11.18 18.74 -0.81
C ASN A 59 12.26 19.51 -1.60
N GLU A 60 12.68 18.98 -2.75
CA GLU A 60 13.63 19.63 -3.66
C GLU A 60 13.06 20.96 -4.16
N ILE A 61 11.85 20.95 -4.73
CA ILE A 61 11.18 22.17 -5.22
C ILE A 61 10.89 23.15 -4.07
N ALA A 62 10.46 22.67 -2.90
CA ALA A 62 10.27 23.53 -1.73
C ALA A 62 11.58 24.18 -1.24
N CYS A 63 12.74 23.54 -1.46
CA CYS A 63 14.04 24.16 -1.23
C CYS A 63 14.36 25.22 -2.28
N ASP A 64 14.05 24.95 -3.55
CA ASP A 64 14.34 25.89 -4.64
C ASP A 64 13.45 27.14 -4.59
N ILE A 65 12.17 27.00 -4.21
CA ILE A 65 11.28 28.13 -3.90
C ILE A 65 11.90 29.01 -2.81
N ARG A 66 12.35 28.38 -1.71
CA ARG A 66 12.98 29.12 -0.60
C ARG A 66 14.28 29.80 -1.02
N ARG A 67 15.09 29.16 -1.86
CA ARG A 67 16.32 29.76 -2.39
C ARG A 67 16.03 30.98 -3.26
N ALA A 68 15.10 30.85 -4.20
CA ALA A 68 14.67 31.95 -5.07
C ALA A 68 14.09 33.13 -4.27
N GLY A 69 13.42 32.86 -3.15
CA GLY A 69 12.89 33.88 -2.25
C GLY A 69 13.94 34.58 -1.36
N LEU A 70 15.14 34.01 -1.21
CA LEU A 70 16.24 34.57 -0.41
C LEU A 70 17.23 35.41 -1.23
N GLU A 71 17.05 35.48 -2.55
CA GLU A 71 17.88 36.31 -3.42
C GLU A 71 17.66 37.81 -3.15
N GLU A 72 18.70 38.63 -3.35
CA GLU A 72 18.67 40.09 -3.09
C GLU A 72 17.57 40.79 -3.92
N THR A 73 17.25 40.23 -5.09
CA THR A 73 16.06 40.54 -5.88
C THR A 73 15.31 39.24 -6.18
N PRO A 74 14.25 38.90 -5.43
CA PRO A 74 13.51 37.67 -5.63
C PRO A 74 12.93 37.59 -7.04
N ASN A 75 13.21 36.49 -7.74
CA ASN A 75 12.59 36.22 -9.03
C ASN A 75 11.16 35.69 -8.81
N VAL A 76 10.20 36.61 -8.74
CA VAL A 76 8.79 36.29 -8.48
C VAL A 76 8.21 35.33 -9.53
N GLU A 77 8.55 35.51 -10.80
CA GLU A 77 8.08 34.63 -11.88
C GLU A 77 8.59 33.20 -11.71
N LEU A 78 9.86 33.04 -11.33
CA LEU A 78 10.42 31.72 -11.02
C LEU A 78 9.73 31.07 -9.81
N ILE A 79 9.42 31.86 -8.78
CA ILE A 79 8.72 31.36 -7.59
C ILE A 79 7.31 30.87 -7.95
N GLU A 80 6.58 31.61 -8.77
CA GLU A 80 5.24 31.21 -9.24
C GLU A 80 5.30 29.91 -10.06
N ILE A 81 6.26 29.78 -10.98
CA ILE A 81 6.46 28.55 -11.77
C ILE A 81 6.77 27.35 -10.86
N LEU A 82 7.63 27.54 -9.87
CA LEU A 82 8.00 26.47 -8.93
C LEU A 82 6.85 26.10 -8.00
N ASP A 83 6.01 27.05 -7.61
CA ASP A 83 4.82 26.80 -6.78
C ASP A 83 3.77 25.97 -7.55
N ASP A 84 3.54 26.29 -8.83
CA ASP A 84 2.70 25.49 -9.73
C ASP A 84 3.23 24.06 -9.90
N GLU A 85 4.56 23.90 -10.09
CA GLU A 85 5.19 22.57 -10.14
C GLU A 85 5.01 21.82 -8.82
N MET A 86 5.22 22.50 -7.68
CA MET A 86 5.06 21.92 -6.35
C MET A 86 3.63 21.41 -6.14
N GLY A 87 2.62 22.16 -6.57
CA GLY A 87 1.22 21.74 -6.54
C GLY A 87 0.99 20.41 -7.25
N GLY A 88 1.52 20.28 -8.48
CA GLY A 88 1.43 19.03 -9.25
C GLY A 88 2.18 17.86 -8.61
N LEU A 89 3.34 18.10 -7.99
CA LEU A 89 4.10 17.08 -7.28
C LEU A 89 3.38 16.60 -6.02
N ILE A 90 2.80 17.51 -5.24
CA ILE A 90 1.98 17.18 -4.07
C ILE A 90 0.78 16.33 -4.50
N GLU A 91 0.08 16.71 -5.56
CA GLU A 91 -1.04 15.93 -6.08
C GLU A 91 -0.64 14.49 -6.44
N ASN A 92 0.49 14.33 -7.13
CA ASN A 92 1.01 13.01 -7.49
C ASN A 92 1.41 12.19 -6.26
N TRP A 93 1.99 12.83 -5.25
CA TRP A 93 2.36 12.19 -4.01
C TRP A 93 1.13 11.74 -3.19
N LEU A 94 0.10 12.58 -3.09
CA LEU A 94 -1.16 12.25 -2.43
C LEU A 94 -1.91 11.13 -3.16
N ASN A 95 -1.91 11.11 -4.49
CA ASN A 95 -2.49 10.01 -5.28
C ASN A 95 -1.80 8.66 -5.00
N ALA A 96 -0.47 8.66 -4.82
CA ALA A 96 0.27 7.46 -4.46
C ALA A 96 -0.06 6.98 -3.04
N SER A 97 -0.16 7.94 -2.11
CA SER A 97 -0.50 7.69 -0.70
C SER A 97 -1.94 7.17 -0.55
N ASP A 98 -2.87 7.65 -1.38
CA ASP A 98 -4.25 7.17 -1.40
C ASP A 98 -4.35 5.72 -1.90
N ARG A 99 -3.53 5.33 -2.88
CA ARG A 99 -3.41 3.92 -3.31
C ARG A 99 -2.83 3.03 -2.22
N LEU A 100 -1.84 3.51 -1.44
CA LEU A 100 -1.35 2.82 -0.24
C LEU A 100 -2.51 2.59 0.73
N ALA A 101 -3.28 3.63 1.02
CA ALA A 101 -4.40 3.56 1.95
C ALA A 101 -5.50 2.59 1.47
N TYR A 102 -5.83 2.62 0.17
CA TYR A 102 -6.75 1.68 -0.46
C TYR A 102 -6.31 0.23 -0.24
N CYS A 103 -5.03 -0.08 -0.47
CA CYS A 103 -4.49 -1.43 -0.30
C CYS A 103 -4.60 -1.93 1.15
N ILE A 104 -4.38 -1.04 2.13
CA ILE A 104 -4.52 -1.35 3.56
C ILE A 104 -5.98 -1.61 3.92
N LEU A 105 -6.89 -0.70 3.52
CA LEU A 105 -8.33 -0.81 3.81
C LEU A 105 -8.94 -2.12 3.27
N HIS A 106 -8.50 -2.54 2.09
CA HIS A 106 -9.00 -3.75 1.42
C HIS A 106 -8.26 -5.02 1.80
N LYS A 107 -7.41 -4.98 2.84
CA LYS A 107 -6.69 -6.15 3.38
C LYS A 107 -5.83 -6.87 2.34
N TYR A 108 -5.34 -6.15 1.34
CA TYR A 108 -4.27 -6.69 0.48
C TYR A 108 -3.03 -7.00 1.33
N TRP A 109 -2.87 -6.31 2.47
CA TRP A 109 -1.78 -6.47 3.43
C TRP A 109 -2.31 -6.72 4.85
N ILE A 110 -1.47 -7.30 5.71
CA ILE A 110 -1.79 -7.53 7.12
C ILE A 110 -1.63 -6.22 7.88
N GLU A 111 -2.71 -5.47 8.04
CA GLU A 111 -2.75 -4.15 8.67
C GLU A 111 -1.98 -4.04 9.99
N ARG A 112 -2.07 -5.06 10.86
CA ARG A 112 -1.36 -5.09 12.15
C ARG A 112 0.14 -4.84 12.02
N ASP A 113 0.76 -5.37 10.96
CA ASP A 113 2.20 -5.31 10.78
C ASP A 113 2.64 -3.92 10.26
N TRP A 114 1.72 -3.13 9.71
CA TRP A 114 2.00 -1.86 9.03
C TRP A 114 1.40 -0.63 9.71
N ARG A 115 0.40 -0.81 10.57
CA ARG A 115 -0.32 0.28 11.25
C ARG A 115 0.62 1.16 12.07
N ALA A 116 1.58 0.57 12.78
CA ALA A 116 2.51 1.34 13.60
C ALA A 116 3.38 2.31 12.78
N GLU A 117 3.72 1.91 11.56
CA GLU A 117 4.58 2.68 10.66
C GLU A 117 3.80 3.72 9.85
N TYR A 118 2.66 3.32 9.27
CA TYR A 118 1.90 4.22 8.39
C TYR A 118 0.87 5.09 9.10
N ARG A 119 0.45 4.77 10.35
CA ARG A 119 -0.45 5.65 11.11
C ARG A 119 0.10 7.07 11.28
N PRO A 120 1.31 7.28 11.81
CA PRO A 120 1.87 8.64 11.92
C PRO A 120 2.02 9.28 10.55
N TYR A 121 2.43 8.52 9.53
CA TYR A 121 2.54 9.01 8.16
C TYR A 121 1.22 9.56 7.58
N MET A 122 0.11 8.83 7.77
CA MET A 122 -1.21 9.28 7.31
C MET A 122 -1.69 10.50 8.09
N GLN A 123 -1.41 10.55 9.39
CA GLN A 123 -1.74 11.71 10.22
C GLN A 123 -0.96 12.95 9.77
N ASP A 124 0.35 12.82 9.58
CA ASP A 124 1.21 13.90 9.09
C ASP A 124 0.74 14.43 7.73
N LEU A 125 0.30 13.55 6.82
CA LEU A 125 -0.26 13.96 5.53
C LEU A 125 -1.52 14.81 5.69
N VAL A 126 -2.47 14.36 6.52
CA VAL A 126 -3.73 15.09 6.75
C VAL A 126 -3.48 16.43 7.42
N ASP A 127 -2.59 16.46 8.42
CA ASP A 127 -2.26 17.66 9.18
C ASP A 127 -1.44 18.67 8.36
N SER A 128 -0.60 18.19 7.43
CA SER A 128 0.25 19.05 6.57
C SER A 128 -0.51 19.69 5.42
N TYR A 129 -1.59 19.06 4.93
CA TYR A 129 -2.35 19.50 3.75
C TYR A 129 -3.87 19.56 4.02
N PRO A 130 -4.33 20.28 5.06
CA PRO A 130 -5.73 20.25 5.47
C PRO A 130 -6.69 20.74 4.37
N ASP A 131 -6.22 21.61 3.48
CA ASP A 131 -6.95 22.10 2.29
C ASP A 131 -7.27 20.97 1.29
N LYS A 132 -6.40 19.95 1.21
CA LYS A 132 -6.58 18.80 0.31
C LYS A 132 -7.54 17.75 0.88
N PHE A 133 -7.89 17.81 2.15
CA PHE A 133 -8.66 16.79 2.87
C PHE A 133 -10.04 17.28 3.36
N GLY A 134 -10.61 18.28 2.69
CA GLY A 134 -11.97 18.76 2.96
C GLY A 134 -13.09 17.77 2.57
N PRO A 135 -14.37 18.14 2.78
CA PRO A 135 -15.54 17.26 2.61
C PRO A 135 -15.70 16.61 1.22
N ASN A 136 -15.11 17.19 0.18
CA ASN A 136 -15.18 16.70 -1.21
C ASN A 136 -13.80 16.25 -1.72
N THR A 137 -12.90 15.83 -0.82
CA THR A 137 -11.59 15.36 -1.25
C THR A 137 -11.69 14.14 -2.17
N ARG A 138 -10.79 14.07 -3.15
CA ARG A 138 -10.60 12.87 -3.98
C ARG A 138 -9.76 11.79 -3.27
N TYR A 139 -9.13 12.13 -2.15
CA TYR A 139 -8.26 11.23 -1.38
C TYR A 139 -9.03 10.55 -0.25
N THR A 140 -10.15 9.93 -0.58
CA THR A 140 -11.09 9.37 0.41
C THR A 140 -10.48 8.20 1.17
N ASN A 141 -9.61 7.40 0.55
CA ASN A 141 -9.03 6.24 1.22
C ASN A 141 -8.08 6.66 2.35
N ILE A 142 -7.32 7.75 2.15
CA ILE A 142 -6.48 8.32 3.22
C ILE A 142 -7.35 8.73 4.41
N LEU A 143 -8.44 9.47 4.17
CA LEU A 143 -9.33 9.94 5.22
C LEU A 143 -10.02 8.79 5.95
N ASP A 144 -10.51 7.79 5.22
CA ASP A 144 -11.18 6.63 5.79
C ASP A 144 -10.21 5.82 6.66
N LEU A 145 -8.99 5.60 6.18
CA LEU A 145 -7.96 4.89 6.91
C LEU A 145 -7.51 5.65 8.16
N HIS A 146 -7.24 6.95 8.03
CA HIS A 146 -6.90 7.82 9.15
C HIS A 146 -8.02 7.81 10.21
N SER A 147 -9.27 8.01 9.80
CA SER A 147 -10.43 8.00 10.70
C SER A 147 -10.63 6.65 11.38
N LYS A 148 -10.41 5.54 10.67
CA LYS A 148 -10.42 4.20 11.24
C LYS A 148 -9.35 4.07 12.34
N TRP A 149 -8.11 4.44 12.05
CA TRP A 149 -7.01 4.31 13.01
C TRP A 149 -7.08 5.25 14.19
N VAL A 150 -7.73 6.42 14.06
CA VAL A 150 -7.96 7.34 15.19
C VAL A 150 -9.00 6.77 16.16
N ARG A 151 -10.02 6.05 15.66
CA ARG A 151 -11.08 5.45 16.49
C ARG A 151 -10.63 4.20 17.25
N GLU A 152 -9.62 3.50 16.75
CA GLU A 152 -9.04 2.27 17.32
C GLU A 152 -7.86 2.54 18.25
#